data_AF-A0A3D2WPM9-F1
#
_entry.id   AF-A0A3D2WPM9-F1
#
_cell.length_a   1.000
_cell.length_b   1.000
_cell.length_c   1.000
_cell.angle_alpha   90.00
_cell.angle_beta   90.00
_cell.angle_gamma   90.00
#
_symmetry.space_group_name_H-M   'P 1'
#
loop_
_entity.id
_entity.type
_entity.pdbx_description
1 polymer ?
#
loop_
_entity_poly.entity_id
_entity_poly.type
_entity_poly.pdbx_seq_one_letter_code
_entity_poly.pdbx_strand_id
1 'polypeptide(L)'
;MRSHIFDQLKRLSSDRKISFWYGARSLREVFYADEYDALAEQFPNFEWHLALSDPQPEDNWTGKTGFIHEVLYNNYLKDHEAPEDCEFY
;
A
#
# COMPACT_ATOMS: atom_id res chain seq x y z
N MET A 1 -6.82 1.86 8.69
CA MET A 1 -6.65 1.55 7.26
C MET A 1 -7.43 0.32 6.80
N ARG A 2 -7.16 -0.89 7.30
CA ARG A 2 -7.87 -2.13 6.90
C ARG A 2 -9.39 -1.99 6.75
N SER A 3 -10.07 -1.44 7.76
CA SER A 3 -11.53 -1.26 7.74
C SER A 3 -12.01 -0.44 6.53
N HIS A 4 -11.39 0.71 6.24
CA HIS A 4 -11.78 1.56 5.12
C HIS A 4 -11.62 0.85 3.78
N ILE A 5 -10.51 0.13 3.57
CA ILE A 5 -10.23 -0.57 2.32
C ILE A 5 -11.28 -1.68 2.09
N PHE A 6 -11.53 -2.51 3.10
CA PHE A 6 -12.56 -3.57 3.01
C PHE A 6 -13.95 -2.98 2.79
N ASP A 7 -14.27 -1.89 3.47
CA ASP A 7 -15.57 -1.23 3.34
C ASP A 7 -15.80 -0.70 1.92
N GLN A 8 -14.80 0.00 1.36
CA GLN A 8 -14.84 0.53 -0.01
C GLN A 8 -14.96 -0.59 -1.04
N LEU A 9 -14.14 -1.64 -0.94
CA LEU A 9 -14.10 -2.70 -1.95
C LEU A 9 -15.25 -3.71 -1.82
N LYS A 10 -15.53 -4.21 -0.61
CA LYS A 10 -16.47 -5.32 -0.40
C LYS A 10 -17.90 -4.87 -0.14
N ARG A 11 -18.11 -3.83 0.67
CA ARG A 11 -19.46 -3.36 1.03
C ARG A 11 -20.00 -2.36 0.01
N LEU A 12 -19.18 -1.36 -0.34
CA LEU A 12 -19.59 -0.28 -1.24
C LEU A 12 -19.39 -0.62 -2.72
N SER A 13 -18.57 -1.63 -3.04
CA SER A 13 -18.20 -1.97 -4.43
C SER A 13 -17.68 -0.76 -5.21
N SER A 14 -16.86 0.05 -4.53
CA SER A 14 -16.28 1.28 -5.08
C SER A 14 -15.42 0.98 -6.31
N ASP A 15 -15.57 1.81 -7.34
CA ASP A 15 -14.80 1.78 -8.59
C ASP A 15 -13.65 2.80 -8.60
N ARG A 16 -13.50 3.58 -7.53
CA ARG A 16 -12.41 4.55 -7.35
C ARG A 16 -11.06 3.84 -7.42
N LYS A 17 -10.05 4.49 -8.00
CA LYS A 17 -8.66 4.03 -7.90
C LYS A 17 -8.21 4.18 -6.43
N ILE A 18 -7.74 3.10 -5.83
CA ILE A 18 -7.31 3.04 -4.43
C ILE A 18 -5.91 2.43 -4.37
N SER A 19 -4.97 3.11 -3.74
CA SER A 19 -3.64 2.56 -3.44
C SER A 19 -3.38 2.58 -1.94
N PHE A 20 -2.87 1.49 -1.36
CA PHE A 20 -2.47 1.44 0.04
C PHE A 20 -0.95 1.32 0.21
N TRP A 21 -0.34 2.27 0.91
CA TRP A 21 1.11 2.33 1.14
C TRP A 21 1.40 2.03 2.61
N TYR A 22 2.00 0.87 2.88
CA TYR A 22 2.26 0.37 4.22
C TYR A 22 3.75 0.35 4.55
N GLY A 23 4.14 1.09 5.58
CA GLY A 23 5.50 1.07 6.13
C GLY A 23 5.59 0.13 7.32
N ALA A 24 6.55 -0.78 7.30
CA ALA A 24 6.90 -1.62 8.44
C ALA A 24 8.41 -1.55 8.69
N ARG A 25 8.86 -2.06 9.85
CA ARG A 25 10.29 -2.10 10.16
C ARG A 25 10.99 -3.19 9.35
N SER A 26 10.55 -4.44 9.55
CA SER A 26 10.98 -5.66 8.86
C SER A 26 9.75 -6.51 8.49
N LEU A 27 9.93 -7.67 7.83
CA LEU A 27 8.78 -8.50 7.42
C LEU A 27 7.97 -9.04 8.60
N ARG A 28 8.62 -9.29 9.75
CA ARG A 28 7.94 -9.83 10.93
C ARG A 28 6.88 -8.89 11.52
N GLU A 29 6.95 -7.58 11.24
CA GLU A 29 5.94 -6.60 11.67
C GLU A 29 4.82 -6.40 10.64
N VAL A 30 4.87 -7.13 9.52
CA VAL A 30 3.85 -7.04 8.47
C VAL A 30 2.71 -7.99 8.80
N PHE A 31 1.51 -7.42 8.91
CA PHE A 31 0.28 -8.18 9.12
C PHE A 31 -0.70 -7.93 7.97
N TYR A 32 -1.57 -8.91 7.73
CA TYR A 32 -2.61 -8.88 6.69
C TYR A 32 -2.10 -8.79 5.25
N ALA A 33 -0.81 -9.09 4.98
CA ALA A 33 -0.26 -9.10 3.62
C ALA A 33 -1.10 -9.99 2.70
N ASP A 34 -1.33 -11.25 3.09
CA ASP A 34 -2.16 -12.19 2.34
C ASP A 34 -3.58 -11.68 2.05
N GLU A 35 -4.14 -10.89 2.96
CA GLU A 35 -5.46 -10.30 2.75
C GLU A 35 -5.43 -9.16 1.73
N TYR A 36 -4.40 -8.32 1.75
CA TYR A 36 -4.23 -7.25 0.78
C TYR A 36 -3.84 -7.78 -0.60
N ASP A 37 -3.05 -8.86 -0.66
CA ASP A 37 -2.76 -9.58 -1.90
C ASP A 37 -4.04 -10.13 -2.52
N ALA A 38 -4.88 -10.83 -1.73
CA ALA A 38 -6.16 -11.33 -2.20
C ALA A 38 -7.12 -10.21 -2.66
N LEU A 39 -7.09 -9.04 -2.00
CA LEU A 39 -7.86 -7.88 -2.45
C LEU A 39 -7.32 -7.32 -3.78
N ALA A 40 -6.00 -7.19 -3.94
CA ALA A 40 -5.40 -6.69 -5.17
C ALA A 40 -5.61 -7.63 -6.37
N GLU A 41 -5.65 -8.95 -6.13
CA GLU A 41 -6.01 -9.93 -7.15
C GLU A 41 -7.48 -9.82 -7.57
N GLN A 42 -8.38 -9.53 -6.62
CA GLN A 42 -9.81 -9.48 -6.88
C GLN A 42 -10.29 -8.14 -7.46
N PHE A 43 -9.69 -7.02 -7.05
CA PHE A 43 -10.15 -5.68 -7.36
C PHE A 43 -9.10 -4.93 -8.20
N PRO A 44 -9.28 -4.80 -9.53
CA PRO A 44 -8.28 -4.19 -10.41
C PRO A 44 -8.07 -2.69 -10.17
N ASN A 45 -8.97 -2.04 -9.43
CA ASN A 45 -8.84 -0.66 -8.99
C ASN A 45 -8.11 -0.51 -7.65
N PHE A 46 -7.63 -1.61 -7.05
CA PHE A 46 -6.87 -1.62 -5.80
C PHE A 46 -5.45 -2.14 -6.00
N GLU A 47 -4.47 -1.36 -5.53
CA GLU A 47 -3.09 -1.80 -5.40
C GLU A 47 -2.56 -1.52 -3.99
N TRP A 48 -1.58 -2.30 -3.55
CA TRP A 48 -0.90 -2.01 -2.29
C TRP A 48 0.61 -2.19 -2.41
N HIS A 49 1.34 -1.46 -1.57
CA HIS A 49 2.79 -1.43 -1.59
C HIS A 49 3.33 -1.47 -0.16
N LEU A 50 4.24 -2.41 0.07
CA LEU A 50 4.99 -2.52 1.30
C LEU A 50 6.37 -1.85 1.15
N ALA A 51 6.77 -1.08 2.15
CA ALA A 51 8.13 -0.61 2.31
C ALA A 51 8.69 -0.98 3.69
N LEU A 52 9.91 -1.49 3.73
CA LEU A 52 10.61 -1.82 4.96
C LEU A 52 11.67 -0.77 5.28
N SER A 53 11.60 -0.16 6.46
CA SER A 53 12.58 0.86 6.86
C SER A 53 13.93 0.26 7.26
N ASP A 54 13.92 -0.96 7.80
CA ASP A 54 15.08 -1.66 8.37
C ASP A 54 14.93 -3.18 8.11
N PRO A 55 14.91 -3.60 6.82
CA PRO A 55 14.77 -5.02 6.47
C PRO A 55 15.94 -5.82 7.04
N GLN A 56 15.64 -6.96 7.65
CA GLN A 56 16.67 -7.84 8.21
C GLN A 56 17.18 -8.81 7.12
N PRO A 57 18.41 -9.33 7.24
CA PRO A 57 18.95 -10.29 6.25
C PRO A 57 18.04 -11.51 6.02
N GLU A 58 17.40 -12.01 7.07
CA GLU A 58 16.46 -13.13 7.01
C GLU A 58 15.17 -12.83 6.24
N ASP A 59 14.81 -11.55 6.08
CA ASP A 59 13.62 -11.14 5.33
C ASP A 59 13.78 -11.43 3.83
N ASN A 60 15.02 -11.56 3.34
CA ASN A 60 15.34 -11.67 1.91
C ASN A 60 14.59 -10.62 1.05
N TRP A 61 14.41 -9.42 1.62
CA TRP A 61 13.55 -8.39 1.05
C TRP A 61 14.20 -7.75 -0.17
N THR A 62 13.49 -7.79 -1.29
CA THR A 62 13.89 -7.18 -2.57
C THR A 62 12.96 -6.04 -3.00
N GLY A 63 11.98 -5.70 -2.16
CA GLY A 63 11.01 -4.65 -2.42
C GLY A 63 11.49 -3.26 -2.01
N LYS A 64 10.54 -2.34 -1.84
CA LYS A 64 10.84 -0.94 -1.51
C LYS A 64 11.41 -0.81 -0.09
N THR A 65 12.36 0.09 0.11
CA THR A 65 13.00 0.34 1.41
C THR A 65 12.97 1.82 1.76
N GLY A 66 13.00 2.12 3.07
CA GLY A 66 13.03 3.49 3.60
C GLY A 66 11.70 3.91 4.23
N PHE A 67 11.55 5.22 4.50
CA PHE A 67 10.34 5.74 5.10
C PHE A 67 9.18 5.79 4.10
N ILE A 68 8.01 5.33 4.51
CA ILE A 68 6.87 5.15 3.60
C ILE A 68 6.46 6.44 2.88
N HIS A 69 6.63 7.61 3.49
CA HIS A 69 6.30 8.89 2.86
C HIS A 69 7.27 9.25 1.72
N GLU A 70 8.57 8.96 1.86
CA GLU A 70 9.54 9.13 0.78
C GLU A 70 9.31 8.10 -0.33
N VAL A 71 8.96 6.88 0.06
CA VAL A 71 8.63 5.81 -0.89
C VAL A 71 7.40 6.19 -1.72
N LEU A 72 6.30 6.58 -1.07
CA LEU A 72 5.08 7.07 -1.74
C LEU A 72 5.39 8.27 -2.64
N TYR A 73 6.16 9.24 -2.14
CA TYR A 73 6.54 10.41 -2.92
C TYR A 73 7.31 10.02 -4.20
N ASN A 74 8.40 9.27 -4.07
CA ASN A 74 9.29 8.96 -5.17
C ASN A 74 8.72 7.96 -6.18
N ASN A 75 7.75 7.13 -5.79
CA ASN A 75 7.20 6.08 -6.66
C ASN A 75 5.81 6.40 -7.20
N TYR A 76 5.15 7.46 -6.71
CA TYR A 76 3.79 7.79 -7.12
C TYR A 76 3.54 9.31 -7.16
N LEU A 77 3.62 10.00 -6.03
CA LEU A 77 3.13 11.38 -5.96
C LEU A 77 3.98 12.39 -6.74
N LYS A 78 5.29 12.15 -6.87
CA LYS A 78 6.20 13.04 -7.58
C LYS A 78 5.84 13.20 -9.06
N ASP A 79 5.34 12.12 -9.68
CA ASP A 79 5.01 12.08 -11.10
C ASP A 79 3.49 12.09 -11.34
N HIS A 80 2.68 12.25 -10.27
CA HIS A 80 1.23 12.33 -10.37
C HIS A 80 0.82 13.71 -10.90
N GLU A 81 -0.08 13.76 -11.88
CA GLU A 81 -0.46 15.02 -12.54
C GLU A 81 -1.19 16.00 -11.61
N ALA A 82 -2.06 15.48 -10.74
CA ALA A 82 -2.85 16.27 -9.79
C ALA A 82 -2.97 15.57 -8.43
N PRO A 83 -1.89 15.51 -7.61
CA PRO A 83 -1.95 14.90 -6.28
C PRO A 83 -2.95 15.60 -5.34
N GLU A 84 -3.26 16.88 -5.57
CA GLU A 84 -4.27 17.65 -4.84
C GLU A 84 -5.70 17.16 -5.03
N ASP A 85 -5.98 16.45 -6.13
CA ASP A 85 -7.30 15.87 -6.42
C ASP A 85 -7.49 14.49 -5.73
N CYS A 86 -6.46 14.00 -5.03
CA CYS A 86 -6.52 12.76 -4.27
C CYS A 86 -6.99 12.99 -2.83
N GLU A 87 -7.67 11.99 -2.27
CA GLU A 87 -8.01 11.95 -0.84
C GLU A 87 -6.98 11.07 -0.10
N PHE A 88 -6.32 11.63 0.92
CA PHE A 88 -5.33 10.93 1.74
C PHE A 88 -5.90 10.62 3.13
N TYR A 89 -5.81 9.34 3.53
CA TYR A 89 -6.35 8.80 4.78
C TYR A 89 -5.28 8.06 5.58
#